data_AF-A0A651GM39-F1
#
_entry.id   AF-A0A651GM39-F1
#
_cell.length_a   1.000
_cell.length_b   1.000
_cell.length_c   1.000
_cell.angle_alpha   90.00
_cell.angle_beta   90.00
_cell.angle_gamma   90.00
#
_symmetry.space_group_name_H-M   'P 1'
#
loop_
_entity.id
_entity.type
_entity.pdbx_description
1 polymer ?
#
loop_
_entity_poly.entity_id
_entity_poly.type
_entity_poly.pdbx_seq_one_letter_code
_entity_poly.pdbx_strand_id
1 'polypeptide(L)'
;MSVYKLVIAVLSLFSIALLSASVFMPEDSEVARLIGYYDFGLCLVFLYDFYIQFSKAESKARYFFTYGWLDLLSSIPMIGAFRFARFFRVFRVFRVIKSLNLLWIFLRSHRRSSLYGIVVLLISLSVIVCSVAVLYVEKDTGNIRTADEALWWTFVSITTVGYGDFYPTTGLGRILSVVLIFNGLVAFGTVLTYMNEKLASINDAGPDTGKEL
;
A
#
# COMPACT_ATOMS: atom_id res chain seq x y z
N MET A 1 -9.14 16.53 5.28
CA MET A 1 -8.69 15.21 5.79
C MET A 1 -7.17 15.13 5.67
N SER A 2 -6.49 14.49 6.63
CA SER A 2 -5.05 14.20 6.48
C SER A 2 -4.83 13.17 5.38
N VAL A 3 -3.83 13.38 4.52
CA VAL A 3 -3.40 12.47 3.44
C VAL A 3 -3.27 11.03 3.94
N TYR A 4 -2.83 10.88 5.18
CA TYR A 4 -2.76 9.60 5.91
C TYR A 4 -4.06 8.79 5.86
N LYS A 5 -5.23 9.40 6.10
CA LYS A 5 -6.51 8.69 6.11
C LYS A 5 -6.91 8.17 4.72
N LEU A 6 -6.51 8.89 3.67
CA LEU A 6 -6.73 8.46 2.30
C LEU A 6 -5.84 7.26 1.97
N VAL A 7 -4.56 7.33 2.31
CA VAL A 7 -3.61 6.23 2.09
C VAL A 7 -4.12 4.95 2.76
N ILE A 8 -4.54 5.01 4.02
CA ILE A 8 -5.10 3.86 4.73
C ILE A 8 -6.39 3.33 4.07
N ALA A 9 -7.30 4.22 3.66
CA ALA A 9 -8.55 3.83 2.99
C ALA A 9 -8.27 3.05 1.70
N VAL A 10 -7.31 3.51 0.93
CA VAL A 10 -6.95 2.90 -0.35
C VAL A 10 -6.22 1.58 -0.15
N LEU A 11 -5.21 1.54 0.73
CA LEU A 11 -4.50 0.31 1.05
C LEU A 11 -5.49 -0.78 1.46
N SER A 12 -6.59 -0.42 2.14
CA SER A 12 -7.62 -1.40 2.53
C SER A 12 -8.49 -1.90 1.36
N LEU A 13 -8.85 -1.04 0.40
CA LEU A 13 -9.50 -1.50 -0.84
C LEU A 13 -8.57 -2.44 -1.61
N PHE A 14 -7.29 -2.09 -1.63
CA PHE A 14 -6.29 -2.87 -2.32
C PHE A 14 -6.02 -4.23 -1.68
N SER A 15 -5.94 -4.31 -0.35
CA SER A 15 -5.86 -5.58 0.39
C SER A 15 -7.00 -6.53 0.00
N ILE A 16 -8.19 -5.99 -0.28
CA ILE A 16 -9.35 -6.77 -0.66
C ILE A 16 -9.34 -7.16 -2.13
N ALA A 17 -8.85 -6.29 -3.02
CA ALA A 17 -8.60 -6.66 -4.40
C ALA A 17 -7.59 -7.81 -4.50
N LEU A 18 -6.48 -7.74 -3.75
CA LEU A 18 -5.49 -8.82 -3.64
C LEU A 18 -6.09 -10.12 -3.12
N LEU A 19 -6.88 -10.02 -2.05
CA LEU A 19 -7.54 -11.18 -1.46
C LEU A 19 -8.60 -11.78 -2.40
N SER A 20 -9.25 -10.96 -3.21
CA SER A 20 -10.20 -11.44 -4.22
C SER A 20 -9.45 -12.16 -5.34
N ALA A 21 -8.31 -11.63 -5.77
CA ALA A 21 -7.44 -12.28 -6.76
C ALA A 21 -6.88 -13.61 -6.25
N SER A 22 -6.52 -13.72 -4.97
CA SER A 22 -6.01 -14.97 -4.40
C SER A 22 -7.06 -16.08 -4.30
N VAL A 23 -8.36 -15.78 -4.34
CA VAL A 23 -9.43 -16.79 -4.39
C VAL A 23 -9.44 -17.55 -5.72
N PHE A 24 -9.07 -16.89 -6.81
CA PHE A 24 -9.07 -17.50 -8.13
C PHE A 24 -7.79 -18.31 -8.43
N MET A 25 -6.79 -18.25 -7.55
CA MET A 25 -5.50 -18.91 -7.73
C MET A 25 -5.38 -20.12 -6.80
N PRO A 26 -4.73 -21.22 -7.23
CA PRO A 26 -4.41 -22.33 -6.34
C PRO A 26 -3.57 -21.85 -5.14
N GLU A 27 -3.91 -22.30 -3.93
CA GLU A 27 -3.23 -21.90 -2.68
C GLU A 27 -1.73 -22.25 -2.70
N ASP A 28 -1.35 -23.27 -3.46
CA ASP A 28 0.03 -23.77 -3.57
C ASP A 28 0.89 -22.97 -4.58
N SER A 29 0.30 -21.98 -5.26
CA SER A 29 1.00 -21.21 -6.28
C SER A 29 1.96 -20.17 -5.69
N GLU A 30 3.11 -19.99 -6.32
CA GLU A 30 4.07 -18.91 -6.00
C GLU A 30 3.42 -17.52 -6.04
N VAL A 31 2.44 -17.35 -6.92
CA VAL A 31 1.64 -16.11 -7.04
C VAL A 31 0.79 -15.89 -5.78
N ALA A 32 0.14 -16.94 -5.27
CA ALA A 32 -0.61 -16.85 -4.02
C ALA A 32 0.31 -16.57 -2.82
N ARG A 33 1.52 -17.15 -2.79
CA ARG A 33 2.53 -16.86 -1.76
C ARG A 33 2.97 -15.40 -1.80
N LEU A 34 3.25 -14.84 -2.98
CA LEU A 34 3.60 -13.44 -3.14
C LEU A 34 2.47 -12.50 -2.70
N ILE A 35 1.22 -12.80 -3.07
CA ILE A 35 0.05 -12.05 -2.59
C ILE A 35 -0.05 -12.13 -1.06
N GLY A 36 0.26 -13.28 -0.47
CA GLY A 36 0.32 -13.46 0.98
C GLY A 36 1.35 -12.56 1.67
N TYR A 37 2.53 -12.37 1.09
CA TYR A 37 3.54 -11.43 1.60
C TYR A 37 3.04 -9.99 1.59
N TYR A 38 2.41 -9.56 0.49
CA TYR A 38 1.80 -8.23 0.42
C TYR A 38 0.66 -8.07 1.44
N ASP A 39 -0.20 -9.08 1.59
CA ASP A 39 -1.28 -9.05 2.58
C ASP A 39 -0.75 -8.95 4.01
N PHE A 40 0.28 -9.71 4.34
CA PHE A 40 0.95 -9.63 5.64
C PHE A 40 1.52 -8.23 5.91
N GLY A 41 2.21 -7.64 4.93
CA GLY A 41 2.73 -6.28 5.03
C GLY A 41 1.61 -5.25 5.25
N LEU A 42 0.52 -5.34 4.50
CA LEU A 42 -0.65 -4.47 4.66
C LEU A 42 -1.30 -4.63 6.04
N CYS A 43 -1.39 -5.86 6.55
CA CYS A 43 -1.88 -6.13 7.91
C CYS A 43 -1.03 -5.43 8.98
N LEU A 44 0.30 -5.44 8.87
CA LEU A 44 1.16 -4.73 9.80
C LEU A 44 0.93 -3.22 9.77
N VAL A 45 0.79 -2.63 8.57
CA VAL A 45 0.45 -1.21 8.41
C VAL A 45 -0.88 -0.88 9.06
N PHE A 46 -1.88 -1.74 8.90
CA PHE A 46 -3.20 -1.55 9.52
C PHE A 46 -3.19 -1.75 11.03
N LEU A 47 -2.41 -2.68 11.54
CA LEU A 47 -2.23 -2.89 12.96
C LEU A 47 -1.56 -1.66 13.60
N TYR A 48 -0.58 -1.09 12.92
CA TYR A 48 0.07 0.15 13.34
C TYR A 48 -0.91 1.34 13.32
N ASP A 49 -1.74 1.46 12.27
CA ASP A 49 -2.80 2.47 12.21
C ASP A 49 -3.81 2.33 13.35
N PHE A 50 -4.25 1.11 13.65
CA PHE A 50 -5.10 0.82 14.80
C PHE A 50 -4.42 1.25 16.10
N TYR A 51 -3.14 0.92 16.29
CA TYR A 51 -2.40 1.28 17.50
C TYR A 51 -2.31 2.80 17.71
N ILE A 52 -2.06 3.57 16.64
CA ILE A 52 -2.05 5.04 16.70
C ILE A 52 -3.43 5.58 17.10
N GLN A 53 -4.50 5.10 16.46
CA GLN A 53 -5.86 5.56 16.76
C GLN A 53 -6.30 5.19 18.17
N PHE A 54 -5.95 3.98 18.62
CA PHE A 54 -6.20 3.51 19.98
C PHE A 54 -5.47 4.38 21.02
N SER A 55 -4.22 4.77 20.74
CA SER A 55 -3.42 5.61 21.65
C SER A 55 -3.92 7.05 21.72
N LYS A 56 -4.49 7.58 20.63
CA LYS A 56 -5.02 8.96 20.54
C LYS A 56 -6.46 9.11 21.04
N ALA A 57 -7.17 8.03 21.33
CA ALA A 57 -8.55 8.09 21.77
C ALA A 57 -8.65 8.51 23.25
N GLU A 58 -9.34 9.63 23.52
CA GLU A 58 -9.57 10.16 24.88
C GLU A 58 -10.29 9.17 25.81
N SER A 59 -11.11 8.27 25.26
CA SER A 59 -11.73 7.17 26.01
C SER A 59 -11.52 5.82 25.31
N LYS A 60 -10.44 5.13 25.70
CA LYS A 60 -10.00 3.83 25.14
C LYS A 60 -11.12 2.78 25.12
N ALA A 61 -11.93 2.72 26.19
CA ALA A 61 -13.03 1.77 26.31
C ALA A 61 -14.18 2.05 25.33
N ARG A 62 -14.56 3.33 25.14
CA ARG A 62 -15.60 3.71 24.18
C ARG A 62 -15.13 3.46 22.76
N TYR A 63 -13.90 3.85 22.43
CA TYR A 63 -13.34 3.59 21.11
C TYR A 63 -13.25 2.09 20.80
N PHE A 64 -12.77 1.27 21.75
CA PHE A 64 -12.68 -0.18 21.58
C PHE A 64 -14.04 -0.84 21.38
N PHE A 65 -15.04 -0.52 22.21
CA PHE A 65 -16.37 -1.15 22.14
C PHE A 65 -17.23 -0.68 20.96
N THR A 66 -17.02 0.54 20.43
CA THR A 66 -17.79 0.99 19.27
C THR A 66 -17.17 0.51 17.94
N TYR A 67 -15.85 0.65 17.75
CA TYR A 67 -15.20 0.40 16.46
C TYR A 67 -13.83 -0.29 16.52
N GLY A 68 -13.10 -0.15 17.62
CA GLY A 68 -11.71 -0.63 17.72
C GLY A 68 -11.56 -2.14 17.67
N TRP A 69 -12.52 -2.91 18.22
CA TRP A 69 -12.47 -4.36 18.13
C TRP A 69 -12.55 -4.87 16.69
N LEU A 70 -13.30 -4.19 15.81
CA LEU A 70 -13.40 -4.52 14.38
C LEU A 70 -12.12 -4.17 13.62
N ASP A 71 -11.55 -3.00 13.87
CA ASP A 71 -10.29 -2.58 13.23
C ASP A 71 -9.15 -3.54 13.65
N LEU A 72 -9.08 -3.97 14.91
CA LEU A 72 -8.13 -4.98 15.38
C LEU A 72 -8.34 -6.34 14.70
N LEU A 73 -9.58 -6.83 14.66
CA LEU A 73 -9.90 -8.13 14.02
C LEU A 73 -9.56 -8.14 12.53
N SER A 74 -9.74 -7.00 11.85
CA SER A 74 -9.41 -6.84 10.43
C SER A 74 -7.91 -6.80 10.14
N SER A 75 -7.09 -6.50 11.16
CA SER A 75 -5.64 -6.31 11.05
C SER A 75 -4.85 -7.59 11.29
N ILE A 76 -5.51 -8.69 11.71
CA ILE A 76 -4.85 -9.96 11.97
C ILE A 76 -4.45 -10.60 10.63
N PRO A 77 -3.14 -10.83 10.40
CA PRO A 77 -2.68 -11.48 9.19
C PRO A 77 -3.12 -12.94 9.17
N MET A 78 -3.53 -13.37 7.99
CA MET A 78 -4.06 -14.69 7.73
C MET A 78 -2.89 -15.66 7.46
N ILE A 79 -2.03 -15.90 8.45
CA ILE A 79 -0.97 -16.90 8.30
C ILE A 79 -1.66 -18.28 8.21
N GLY A 80 -1.45 -18.99 7.10
CA GLY A 80 -2.22 -20.16 6.62
C GLY A 80 -2.35 -21.37 7.55
N ALA A 81 -1.91 -21.28 8.81
CA ALA A 81 -2.01 -22.34 9.80
C ALA A 81 -3.42 -22.49 10.41
N PHE A 82 -4.28 -21.46 10.35
CA PHE A 82 -5.61 -21.51 10.96
C PHE A 82 -6.71 -21.60 9.90
N ARG A 83 -7.35 -22.76 9.73
CA ARG A 83 -8.57 -22.91 8.87
C ARG A 83 -9.68 -21.92 9.25
N PHE A 84 -9.73 -21.48 10.52
CA PHE A 84 -10.64 -20.45 11.01
C PHE A 84 -10.36 -19.04 10.45
N ALA A 85 -9.15 -18.81 9.93
CA ALA A 85 -8.77 -17.55 9.32
C ALA A 85 -9.73 -17.18 8.16
N ARG A 86 -10.31 -18.17 7.46
CA ARG A 86 -11.33 -17.96 6.40
C ARG A 86 -12.56 -17.21 6.87
N PHE A 87 -13.02 -17.41 8.10
CA PHE A 87 -14.15 -16.68 8.65
C PHE A 87 -13.82 -15.21 8.91
N PHE A 88 -12.57 -14.90 9.28
CA PHE A 88 -12.14 -13.53 9.55
C PHE A 88 -12.11 -12.64 8.30
N ARG A 89 -12.13 -13.25 7.10
CA ARG A 89 -12.21 -12.57 5.81
C ARG A 89 -13.44 -11.68 5.66
N VAL A 90 -14.59 -12.09 6.22
CA VAL A 90 -15.84 -11.32 6.15
C VAL A 90 -15.72 -9.99 6.90
N PHE A 91 -14.94 -9.96 7.98
CA PHE A 91 -14.76 -8.74 8.77
C PHE A 91 -13.97 -7.65 8.03
N ARG A 92 -13.20 -8.00 6.98
CA ARG A 92 -12.53 -7.01 6.12
C ARG A 92 -13.52 -6.19 5.28
N VAL A 93 -14.71 -6.72 4.98
CA VAL A 93 -15.75 -5.99 4.21
C VAL A 93 -16.23 -4.74 4.96
N PHE A 94 -16.30 -4.77 6.29
CA PHE A 94 -16.66 -3.59 7.08
C PHE A 94 -15.63 -2.45 6.93
N ARG A 95 -14.36 -2.79 6.71
CA ARG A 95 -13.32 -1.80 6.39
C ARG A 95 -13.52 -1.17 5.01
N VAL A 96 -14.04 -1.91 4.03
CA VAL A 96 -14.43 -1.36 2.70
C VAL A 96 -15.46 -0.27 2.86
N ILE A 97 -16.51 -0.51 3.65
CA ILE A 97 -17.59 0.46 3.84
C ILE A 97 -17.04 1.76 4.42
N LYS A 98 -16.11 1.67 5.38
CA LYS A 98 -15.38 2.82 5.93
C LYS A 98 -14.54 3.51 4.85
N SER A 99 -13.78 2.76 4.06
CA SER A 99 -12.90 3.28 3.03
C SER A 99 -13.63 3.90 1.84
N LEU A 100 -14.75 3.33 1.42
CA LEU A 100 -15.65 3.91 0.42
C LEU A 100 -16.25 5.22 0.91
N ASN A 101 -16.68 5.30 2.17
CA ASN A 101 -17.14 6.56 2.76
C ASN A 101 -16.02 7.61 2.80
N LEU A 102 -14.79 7.22 3.18
CA LEU A 102 -13.64 8.13 3.19
C LEU A 102 -13.27 8.60 1.79
N LEU A 103 -13.33 7.73 0.78
CA LEU A 103 -13.12 8.09 -0.62
C LEU A 103 -14.23 8.98 -1.17
N TRP A 104 -15.49 8.73 -0.81
CA TRP A 104 -16.62 9.54 -1.24
C TRP A 104 -16.54 10.97 -0.67
N ILE A 105 -16.23 11.09 0.62
CA ILE A 105 -15.97 12.38 1.28
C ILE A 105 -14.76 13.08 0.64
N PHE A 106 -13.74 12.32 0.26
CA PHE A 106 -12.53 12.83 -0.36
C PHE A 106 -12.73 13.31 -1.80
N LEU A 107 -13.42 12.54 -2.66
CA LEU A 107 -13.79 12.91 -4.03
C LEU A 107 -14.63 14.19 -4.05
N ARG A 108 -15.45 14.41 -3.01
CA ARG A 108 -16.25 15.63 -2.85
C ARG A 108 -15.43 16.84 -2.36
N SER A 109 -14.27 16.60 -1.74
CA SER A 109 -13.38 17.62 -1.17
C SER A 109 -12.32 18.08 -2.19
N HIS A 110 -12.60 19.19 -2.89
CA HIS A 110 -11.80 19.79 -3.99
C HIS A 110 -10.42 20.41 -3.61
N ARG A 111 -9.67 19.89 -2.62
CA ARG A 111 -8.40 20.53 -2.19
C ARG A 111 -7.16 19.88 -2.78
N ARG A 112 -6.17 20.69 -3.19
CA ARG A 112 -4.87 20.29 -3.78
C ARG A 112 -4.07 19.26 -2.98
N SER A 113 -4.25 19.15 -1.66
CA SER A 113 -3.72 18.02 -0.85
C SER A 113 -4.24 16.64 -1.30
N SER A 114 -5.21 16.60 -2.21
CA SER A 114 -5.77 15.41 -2.84
C SER A 114 -4.82 14.74 -3.83
N LEU A 115 -4.01 15.52 -4.57
CA LEU A 115 -3.21 14.99 -5.67
C LEU A 115 -2.08 14.06 -5.20
N TYR A 116 -1.33 14.47 -4.18
CA TYR A 116 -0.25 13.66 -3.61
C TYR A 116 -0.73 12.29 -3.11
N GLY A 117 -1.90 12.27 -2.45
CA GLY A 117 -2.48 11.02 -1.95
C GLY A 117 -2.91 10.07 -3.07
N ILE A 118 -3.43 10.62 -4.19
CA ILE A 118 -3.79 9.83 -5.39
C ILE A 118 -2.55 9.32 -6.11
N VAL A 119 -1.48 10.12 -6.22
CA VAL A 119 -0.24 9.69 -6.89
C VAL A 119 0.43 8.56 -6.11
N VAL A 120 0.58 8.71 -4.78
CA VAL A 120 1.13 7.66 -3.91
C VAL A 120 0.30 6.38 -3.99
N LEU A 121 -1.03 6.51 -4.08
CA LEU A 121 -1.94 5.40 -4.32
C LEU A 121 -1.64 4.66 -5.63
N LEU A 122 -1.55 5.39 -6.74
CA LEU A 122 -1.37 4.78 -8.06
C LEU A 122 -0.03 4.04 -8.14
N ILE A 123 1.01 4.61 -7.54
CA ILE A 123 2.34 3.99 -7.44
C ILE A 123 2.28 2.73 -6.57
N SER A 124 1.67 2.80 -5.38
CA SER A 124 1.61 1.63 -4.48
C SER A 124 0.85 0.47 -5.13
N LEU A 125 -0.23 0.78 -5.85
CA LEU A 125 -1.01 -0.18 -6.62
C LEU A 125 -0.22 -0.79 -7.78
N SER A 126 0.42 0.06 -8.59
CA SER A 126 1.13 -0.37 -9.79
C SER A 126 2.30 -1.29 -9.45
N VAL A 127 3.02 -1.03 -8.35
CA VAL A 127 4.17 -1.84 -7.90
C VAL A 127 3.74 -3.27 -7.62
N ILE A 128 2.65 -3.45 -6.89
CA ILE A 128 2.19 -4.77 -6.49
C ILE A 128 1.60 -5.52 -7.68
N VAL A 129 0.82 -4.83 -8.52
CA VAL A 129 0.28 -5.41 -9.76
C VAL A 129 1.42 -5.84 -10.69
N CYS A 130 2.44 -5.00 -10.89
CA CYS A 130 3.59 -5.33 -11.73
C CYS A 130 4.39 -6.50 -11.16
N SER A 131 4.61 -6.54 -9.83
CA SER A 131 5.30 -7.65 -9.17
C SER A 131 4.61 -8.99 -9.39
N VAL A 132 3.30 -9.05 -9.12
CA VAL A 132 2.48 -10.24 -9.29
C VAL A 132 2.39 -10.64 -10.76
N ALA A 133 2.20 -9.68 -11.67
CA ALA A 133 2.11 -9.94 -13.10
C ALA A 133 3.44 -10.45 -13.68
N VAL A 134 4.57 -9.90 -13.26
CA VAL A 134 5.89 -10.39 -13.70
C VAL A 134 6.13 -11.80 -13.22
N LEU A 135 5.84 -12.12 -11.95
CA LEU A 135 5.94 -13.49 -11.46
C LEU A 135 5.03 -14.44 -12.26
N TYR A 136 3.78 -14.04 -12.53
CA TYR A 136 2.85 -14.85 -13.30
C TYR A 136 3.36 -15.18 -14.71
N VAL A 137 4.01 -14.23 -15.38
CA VAL A 137 4.52 -14.37 -16.74
C VAL A 137 5.87 -15.10 -16.77
N GLU A 138 6.75 -14.83 -15.81
CA GLU A 138 8.12 -15.36 -15.80
C GLU A 138 8.23 -16.73 -15.11
N LYS A 139 7.28 -17.13 -14.25
CA LYS A 139 7.44 -18.31 -13.37
C LYS A 139 7.87 -19.60 -14.08
N ASP A 140 7.39 -19.83 -15.30
CA ASP A 140 7.59 -21.09 -16.02
C ASP A 140 8.76 -21.04 -17.00
N THR A 141 9.13 -19.84 -17.48
CA THR A 141 10.06 -19.68 -18.63
C THR A 141 11.23 -18.76 -18.34
N GLY A 142 11.11 -17.94 -17.31
CA GLY A 142 12.00 -16.85 -17.00
C GLY A 142 12.96 -17.15 -15.85
N ASN A 143 13.63 -16.07 -15.45
CA ASN A 143 14.59 -16.05 -14.37
C ASN A 143 13.95 -15.76 -13.00
N ILE A 144 12.77 -15.14 -12.96
CA ILE A 144 11.97 -14.92 -11.75
C ILE A 144 10.96 -16.06 -11.63
N ARG A 145 11.13 -16.95 -10.66
CA ARG A 145 10.33 -18.17 -10.52
C ARG A 145 9.56 -18.27 -9.23
N THR A 146 10.08 -17.66 -8.17
CA THR A 146 9.48 -17.72 -6.84
C THR A 146 8.96 -16.38 -6.34
N ALA A 147 8.07 -16.43 -5.36
CA ALA A 147 7.57 -15.24 -4.68
C ALA A 147 8.68 -14.36 -4.10
N ASP A 148 9.70 -15.00 -3.52
CA ASP A 148 10.81 -14.32 -2.84
C ASP A 148 11.68 -13.56 -3.84
N GLU A 149 11.97 -14.18 -4.99
CA GLU A 149 12.71 -13.57 -6.11
C GLU A 149 11.94 -12.40 -6.72
N ALA A 150 10.63 -12.56 -6.93
CA ALA A 150 9.78 -11.51 -7.49
C ALA A 150 9.69 -10.29 -6.55
N LEU A 151 9.57 -10.53 -5.24
CA LEU A 151 9.51 -9.48 -4.24
C LEU A 151 10.84 -8.71 -4.17
N TRP A 152 11.96 -9.44 -4.13
CA TRP A 152 13.29 -8.87 -4.13
C TRP A 152 13.56 -8.04 -5.40
N TRP A 153 13.28 -8.62 -6.57
CA TRP A 153 13.41 -7.92 -7.86
C TRP A 153 12.58 -6.63 -7.90
N THR A 154 11.34 -6.69 -7.41
CA THR A 154 10.44 -5.54 -7.38
C THR A 154 11.04 -4.42 -6.54
N PHE A 155 11.55 -4.76 -5.34
CA PHE A 155 12.16 -3.79 -4.42
C PHE A 155 13.41 -3.14 -5.03
N VAL A 156 14.32 -3.95 -5.56
CA VAL A 156 15.58 -3.47 -6.16
C VAL A 156 15.34 -2.62 -7.41
N SER A 157 14.30 -2.95 -8.19
CA SER A 157 13.96 -2.24 -9.43
C SER A 157 13.24 -0.92 -9.18
N ILE A 158 12.26 -0.89 -8.25
CA ILE A 158 11.54 0.36 -7.93
C ILE A 158 12.47 1.37 -7.26
N THR A 159 13.42 0.91 -6.44
CA THR A 159 14.44 1.78 -5.83
C THR A 159 15.54 2.17 -6.81
N THR A 160 15.47 1.74 -8.08
CA THR A 160 16.46 2.00 -9.13
C THR A 160 17.87 1.50 -8.82
N VAL A 161 18.02 0.52 -7.91
CA VAL A 161 19.32 -0.06 -7.55
C VAL A 161 19.79 -1.02 -8.63
N GLY A 162 18.92 -1.94 -9.06
CA GLY A 162 19.16 -2.82 -10.22
C GLY A 162 20.38 -3.73 -10.11
N TYR A 163 20.47 -4.59 -9.10
CA TYR A 163 21.59 -5.55 -8.96
C TYR A 163 21.75 -6.49 -10.15
N GLY A 164 20.65 -6.83 -10.85
CA GLY A 164 20.67 -7.66 -12.06
C GLY A 164 20.80 -9.16 -11.79
N ASP A 165 20.67 -9.59 -10.54
CA ASP A 165 20.61 -10.99 -10.10
C ASP A 165 19.30 -11.68 -10.51
N PHE A 166 18.20 -10.94 -10.45
CA PHE A 166 16.91 -11.34 -11.01
C PHE A 166 16.41 -10.30 -11.99
N TYR A 167 15.90 -10.74 -13.15
CA TYR A 167 15.28 -9.85 -14.12
C TYR A 167 14.33 -10.60 -15.05
N PRO A 168 13.25 -9.97 -15.52
CA PRO A 168 12.36 -10.60 -16.49
C PRO A 168 13.00 -10.70 -17.87
N THR A 169 12.83 -11.87 -18.46
CA THR A 169 13.45 -12.29 -19.72
C THR A 169 12.45 -12.32 -20.87
N THR A 170 11.16 -12.48 -20.57
CA THR A 170 10.08 -12.53 -21.57
C THR A 170 9.73 -11.14 -22.10
N GLY A 171 9.15 -11.09 -23.30
CA GLY A 171 8.69 -9.82 -23.89
C GLY A 171 7.67 -9.09 -23.02
N LEU A 172 6.70 -9.81 -22.47
CA LEU A 172 5.69 -9.24 -21.56
C LEU A 172 6.29 -8.81 -20.22
N GLY A 173 7.19 -9.62 -19.64
CA GLY A 173 7.88 -9.27 -18.39
C GLY A 173 8.72 -7.99 -18.52
N ARG A 174 9.37 -7.78 -19.67
CA ARG A 174 10.11 -6.53 -19.96
C ARG A 174 9.19 -5.32 -20.05
N ILE A 175 8.03 -5.44 -20.69
CA ILE A 175 7.04 -4.34 -20.76
C ILE A 175 6.58 -3.96 -19.34
N LEU A 176 6.24 -4.95 -18.51
CA LEU A 176 5.86 -4.73 -17.11
C LEU A 176 6.98 -4.08 -16.30
N SER A 177 8.24 -4.42 -16.58
CA SER A 177 9.41 -3.82 -15.93
C SER A 177 9.57 -2.34 -16.24
N VAL A 178 9.36 -1.95 -17.51
CA VAL A 178 9.41 -0.55 -17.91
C VAL A 178 8.37 0.25 -17.13
N VAL A 179 7.16 -0.28 -16.98
CA VAL A 179 6.10 0.34 -16.17
C VAL A 179 6.54 0.46 -14.71
N LEU A 180 7.11 -0.59 -14.11
CA LEU A 180 7.57 -0.57 -12.72
C LEU A 180 8.67 0.47 -12.49
N ILE A 181 9.67 0.53 -13.37
CA ILE A 181 10.79 1.47 -13.27
C ILE A 181 10.30 2.92 -13.38
N PHE A 182 9.39 3.21 -14.31
CA PHE A 182 8.75 4.52 -14.42
C PHE A 182 8.01 4.91 -13.15
N ASN A 183 7.29 3.96 -12.52
CA ASN A 183 6.62 4.22 -11.25
C ASN A 183 7.60 4.56 -10.12
N GLY A 184 8.76 3.89 -10.07
CA GLY A 184 9.83 4.24 -9.14
C GLY A 184 10.32 5.67 -9.31
N LEU A 185 10.54 6.11 -10.55
CA LEU A 185 10.98 7.47 -10.85
C LEU A 185 9.95 8.53 -10.42
N VAL A 186 8.66 8.28 -10.71
CA VAL A 186 7.57 9.18 -10.29
C VAL A 186 7.45 9.22 -8.77
N ALA A 187 7.66 8.09 -8.09
CA ALA A 187 7.64 8.02 -6.62
C ALA A 187 8.73 8.89 -6.00
N PHE A 188 9.98 8.73 -6.45
CA PHE A 188 11.09 9.54 -5.96
C PHE A 188 10.86 11.03 -6.22
N GLY A 189 10.43 11.39 -7.44
CA GLY A 189 10.10 12.78 -7.77
C GLY A 189 9.03 13.37 -6.86
N THR A 190 7.95 12.62 -6.61
CA THR A 190 6.84 13.06 -5.75
C THR A 190 7.28 13.30 -4.31
N VAL A 191 8.10 12.40 -3.76
CA VAL A 191 8.64 12.53 -2.38
C VAL A 191 9.54 13.76 -2.28
N LEU A 192 10.45 13.96 -3.24
CA LEU A 192 11.35 15.12 -3.27
C LEU A 192 10.57 16.43 -3.36
N THR A 193 9.58 16.52 -4.26
CA THR A 193 8.72 17.70 -4.38
C THR A 193 7.97 17.98 -3.07
N TYR A 194 7.40 16.94 -2.44
CA TYR A 194 6.70 17.09 -1.18
C TYR A 194 7.61 17.62 -0.06
N MET A 195 8.84 17.09 0.04
CA MET A 195 9.83 17.57 1.01
C MET A 195 10.21 19.02 0.75
N ASN A 196 10.46 19.39 -0.52
CA ASN A 196 10.80 20.76 -0.90
C ASN A 196 9.68 21.76 -0.58
N GLU A 197 8.42 21.41 -0.87
CA GLU A 197 7.28 22.25 -0.49
C GLU A 197 7.19 22.41 1.04
N LYS A 198 7.42 21.33 1.79
CA LYS A 198 7.43 21.38 3.26
C LYS A 198 8.55 22.26 3.79
N LEU A 199 9.75 22.16 3.24
CA LEU A 199 10.90 22.98 3.63
C LEU A 199 10.66 24.45 3.31
N ALA A 200 10.17 24.77 2.10
CA ALA A 200 9.81 26.14 1.72
C ALA A 200 8.75 26.72 2.67
N SER A 201 7.73 25.95 3.03
CA SER A 201 6.69 26.39 3.98
C SER A 201 7.21 26.65 5.40
N ILE A 202 8.31 26.01 5.82
CA ILE A 202 8.96 26.28 7.10
C ILE A 202 9.79 27.56 7.00
N ASN A 203 10.49 27.75 5.88
CA ASN A 203 11.36 28.90 5.65
C ASN A 203 10.54 30.20 5.50
N ASP A 204 9.40 30.14 4.82
CA ASP A 204 8.45 31.26 4.68
C ASP A 204 7.70 31.56 6.00
N ALA A 205 7.72 30.63 6.97
CA ALA A 205 7.17 30.82 8.31
C ALA A 205 8.23 31.29 9.34
N GLY A 206 9.46 31.58 8.89
CA GLY A 206 10.50 32.22 9.69
C GLY A 206 10.10 33.64 10.12
N PRO A 207 10.58 34.10 11.29
CA PRO A 207 10.03 35.29 11.95
C PRO A 207 10.22 36.52 11.07
N ASP A 208 9.16 37.34 11.00
CA ASP A 208 9.18 38.70 10.50
C ASP A 208 10.35 39.45 11.14
N THR A 209 11.49 39.45 10.46
CA THR A 209 12.62 40.29 10.83
C THR A 209 12.16 41.72 10.68
N GLY A 210 11.88 42.33 11.82
CA GLY A 210 11.46 43.71 11.97
C GLY A 210 12.16 44.62 10.96
N LYS A 211 11.35 45.11 10.02
CA LYS A 211 11.62 46.33 9.26
C LYS A 211 10.46 47.29 9.49
N GLU A 212 10.25 47.63 10.74
CA GLU A 212 9.72 48.94 11.11
C GLU A 212 10.51 49.42 12.33
N LEU A 213 11.48 50.30 12.05
CA LEU A 213 11.84 51.55 12.76
C LEU A 213 13.22 52.01 12.28
#